data_AF-A0A317FIQ4-F1
#
_entry.id   AF-A0A317FIQ4-F1
#
_cell.length_a   1.000
_cell.length_b   1.000
_cell.length_c   1.000
_cell.angle_alpha   90.00
_cell.angle_beta   90.00
_cell.angle_gamma   90.00
#
_symmetry.space_group_name_H-M   'P 1'
#
loop_
_entity.id
_entity.type
_entity.pdbx_description
1 polymer ?
#
loop_
_entity_poly.entity_id
_entity_poly.type
_entity_poly.pdbx_seq_one_letter_code
_entity_poly.pdbx_strand_id
1 'polypeptide(L)'
;MTRLQVLARRALAAVALAACLATQAGAQTAPAPGPAPAPAPGPVQPAPSPVERELVLQNETDLVLMQFFLSPPDSSARSPDLLGAEVVRPASTHRIRLGRVPACVFDAVALFADGSKEVRRGLDVCATPRLVFGDPALPTLDVAVANRSPLRLRELYASSRDPADWGRDRLGRAVIPPGGRFTLRMRTRDCVFDLRAVYEDNQEELRERVDLCAAREIAFDRSAIARPPTRRIVLANRHLATVRQVFLSASTEADWGPDRLGSAMLAVDEDTTVETTGGCQADLRIVFADGAAEERRAIDICETTRVVLRPGWVVAARLDGEEPLAPEPEPSGPDPLRLRNAGPLPIVEIYTGPPGGPRGEDRLGEDTLPIGATIEIEATDPAACAVDLVAVFRDGRAVTQPGVDLCVGEEIEIQ
;
A
#
# COMPACT_ATOMS: atom_id res chain seq x y z
N MET A 1 -47.46 -33.51 2.56
CA MET A 1 -48.27 -34.38 1.69
C MET A 1 -47.29 -35.07 0.73
N THR A 2 -47.04 -36.38 0.89
CA THR A 2 -47.63 -37.48 0.08
C THR A 2 -46.86 -37.69 -1.24
N ARG A 3 -45.78 -38.50 -1.27
CA ARG A 3 -45.68 -39.98 -1.37
C ARG A 3 -45.98 -40.59 -2.76
N LEU A 4 -44.92 -41.04 -3.45
CA LEU A 4 -44.81 -42.23 -4.35
C LEU A 4 -43.31 -42.36 -4.75
N GLN A 5 -42.52 -43.43 -4.64
CA GLN A 5 -42.64 -44.85 -4.21
C GLN A 5 -43.06 -45.92 -5.25
N VAL A 6 -42.40 -47.09 -5.19
CA VAL A 6 -42.67 -48.39 -5.87
C VAL A 6 -42.31 -48.46 -7.39
N LEU A 7 -41.79 -49.55 -7.97
CA LEU A 7 -40.68 -50.49 -7.63
C LEU A 7 -40.49 -51.53 -8.77
N ALA A 8 -39.23 -51.81 -9.14
CA ALA A 8 -38.65 -53.06 -9.70
C ALA A 8 -39.47 -54.07 -10.56
N ARG A 9 -38.87 -54.52 -11.68
CA ARG A 9 -38.62 -55.96 -12.05
C ARG A 9 -37.82 -56.07 -13.38
N ARG A 10 -36.63 -56.68 -13.34
CA ARG A 10 -36.27 -58.07 -13.75
C ARG A 10 -36.16 -58.31 -15.27
N ALA A 11 -35.02 -58.87 -15.68
CA ALA A 11 -34.80 -59.48 -17.00
C ALA A 11 -34.78 -61.02 -16.89
N LEU A 12 -35.16 -61.73 -17.95
CA LEU A 12 -34.41 -62.87 -18.55
C LEU A 12 -35.21 -63.58 -19.67
N ALA A 13 -34.45 -64.08 -20.66
CA ALA A 13 -34.69 -65.23 -21.53
C ALA A 13 -36.07 -65.47 -22.18
N ALA A 14 -36.06 -65.56 -23.51
CA ALA A 14 -36.93 -66.46 -24.28
C ALA A 14 -36.07 -67.26 -25.27
N VAL A 15 -36.15 -68.59 -25.21
CA VAL A 15 -35.50 -69.51 -26.15
C VAL A 15 -36.58 -70.07 -27.08
N ALA A 16 -36.30 -70.14 -28.38
CA ALA A 16 -37.12 -70.86 -29.34
C ALA A 16 -36.22 -71.81 -30.14
N LEU A 17 -36.48 -73.11 -30.07
CA LEU A 17 -35.71 -74.14 -30.77
C LEU A 17 -36.55 -74.79 -31.88
N ALA A 18 -35.84 -75.29 -32.88
CA ALA A 18 -36.27 -76.01 -34.07
C ALA A 18 -37.44 -76.99 -33.93
N ALA A 19 -38.14 -77.21 -35.05
CA ALA A 19 -38.16 -78.55 -35.67
C ALA A 19 -38.64 -78.49 -37.14
N CYS A 20 -37.96 -79.23 -38.02
CA CYS A 20 -38.64 -79.95 -39.10
C CYS A 20 -37.86 -81.23 -39.44
N LEU A 21 -38.58 -82.28 -39.85
CA LEU A 21 -38.15 -83.67 -39.78
C LEU A 21 -37.21 -84.11 -40.93
N ALA A 22 -36.57 -85.26 -40.75
CA ALA A 22 -35.61 -85.84 -41.68
C ALA A 22 -36.12 -87.14 -42.33
N THR A 23 -35.52 -87.52 -43.47
CA THR A 23 -35.55 -88.90 -43.97
C THR A 23 -34.27 -89.28 -44.72
N GLN A 24 -33.49 -90.17 -44.10
CA GLN A 24 -32.81 -91.36 -44.64
C GLN A 24 -32.36 -91.39 -46.12
N ALA A 25 -31.10 -91.80 -46.35
CA ALA A 25 -30.77 -93.05 -47.08
C ALA A 25 -29.26 -93.40 -47.08
N GLY A 26 -28.96 -94.71 -47.18
CA GLY A 26 -27.88 -95.28 -47.99
C GLY A 26 -26.41 -94.90 -47.74
N ALA A 27 -25.63 -95.81 -47.16
CA ALA A 27 -24.17 -95.74 -47.17
C ALA A 27 -23.56 -96.53 -48.35
N GLN A 28 -22.45 -96.02 -48.92
CA GLN A 28 -21.37 -96.82 -49.52
C GLN A 28 -20.11 -95.97 -49.73
N THR A 29 -18.94 -96.61 -49.64
CA THR A 29 -17.62 -95.98 -49.74
C THR A 29 -17.03 -96.09 -51.14
N ALA A 30 -16.32 -95.04 -51.57
CA ALA A 30 -15.48 -95.04 -52.77
C ALA A 30 -14.10 -94.43 -52.46
N PRO A 31 -13.00 -94.94 -53.04
CA PRO A 31 -11.65 -94.39 -52.84
C PRO A 31 -11.44 -93.08 -53.63
N ALA A 32 -10.45 -92.29 -53.21
CA ALA A 32 -10.30 -90.90 -53.61
C ALA A 32 -9.69 -90.69 -55.02
N PRO A 33 -10.17 -89.68 -55.79
CA PRO A 33 -9.35 -88.98 -56.77
C PRO A 33 -8.35 -88.05 -56.08
N GLY A 34 -7.28 -87.66 -56.79
CA GLY A 34 -6.18 -86.85 -56.24
C GLY A 34 -6.55 -85.39 -55.86
N PRO A 35 -5.67 -84.69 -55.13
CA PRO A 35 -5.92 -83.33 -54.67
C PRO A 35 -6.09 -82.35 -55.84
N ALA A 36 -7.18 -81.59 -55.84
CA ALA A 36 -7.37 -80.48 -56.76
C ALA A 36 -6.34 -79.36 -56.49
N PRO A 37 -5.88 -78.62 -57.52
CA PRO A 37 -5.02 -77.46 -57.32
C PRO A 37 -5.74 -76.40 -56.49
N ALA A 38 -5.01 -75.76 -55.57
CA ALA A 38 -5.56 -74.69 -54.75
C ALA A 38 -6.05 -73.51 -55.63
N PRO A 39 -7.16 -72.84 -55.28
CA PRO A 39 -7.59 -71.65 -56.00
C PRO A 39 -6.50 -70.58 -55.90
N ALA A 40 -6.20 -69.94 -57.05
CA ALA A 40 -5.25 -68.83 -57.07
C ALA A 40 -5.72 -67.71 -56.12
N PRO A 41 -4.81 -67.06 -55.37
CA PRO A 41 -5.20 -65.94 -54.53
C PRO A 41 -5.77 -64.83 -55.41
N GLY A 42 -7.01 -64.42 -55.11
CA GLY A 42 -7.60 -63.24 -55.74
C GLY A 42 -6.74 -62.00 -55.46
N PRO A 43 -6.84 -60.94 -56.30
CA PRO A 43 -6.03 -59.74 -56.14
C PRO A 43 -6.23 -59.15 -54.75
N VAL A 44 -5.20 -59.24 -53.91
CA VAL A 44 -5.18 -58.65 -52.57
C VAL A 44 -5.32 -57.15 -52.75
N GLN A 45 -6.49 -56.61 -52.39
CA GLN A 45 -6.68 -55.16 -52.33
C GLN A 45 -5.62 -54.60 -51.37
N PRO A 46 -4.84 -53.57 -51.77
CA PRO A 46 -3.88 -52.97 -50.87
C PRO A 46 -4.65 -52.45 -49.65
N ALA A 47 -4.23 -52.86 -48.45
CA ALA A 47 -4.84 -52.38 -47.22
C ALA A 47 -4.80 -50.84 -47.20
N PRO A 48 -5.87 -50.16 -46.78
CA PRO A 48 -5.93 -48.70 -46.81
C PRO A 48 -4.76 -48.13 -46.02
N SER A 49 -3.97 -47.28 -46.68
CA SER A 49 -2.76 -46.71 -46.09
C SER A 49 -3.10 -46.06 -44.74
N PRO A 50 -2.35 -46.34 -43.66
CA PRO A 50 -2.71 -45.87 -42.33
C PRO A 50 -2.69 -44.35 -42.29
N VAL A 51 -3.89 -43.76 -42.20
CA VAL A 51 -4.11 -42.31 -42.34
C VAL A 51 -3.35 -41.57 -41.24
N GLU A 52 -2.36 -40.78 -41.67
CA GLU A 52 -1.64 -39.85 -40.79
C GLU A 52 -2.58 -38.71 -40.40
N ARG A 53 -2.67 -38.44 -39.10
CA ARG A 53 -3.55 -37.43 -38.54
C ARG A 53 -2.82 -36.10 -38.46
N GLU A 54 -3.48 -35.03 -38.91
CA GLU A 54 -3.07 -33.65 -38.69
C GLU A 54 -4.11 -32.92 -37.83
N LEU A 55 -3.65 -32.02 -36.96
CA LEU A 55 -4.47 -31.08 -36.19
C LEU A 55 -4.16 -29.66 -36.67
N VAL A 56 -5.19 -28.94 -37.12
CA VAL A 56 -5.11 -27.54 -37.52
C VAL A 56 -5.31 -26.67 -36.28
N LEU A 57 -4.24 -26.01 -35.84
CA LEU A 57 -4.24 -25.16 -34.65
C LEU A 57 -4.34 -23.69 -35.05
N GLN A 58 -5.42 -23.02 -34.65
CA GLN A 58 -5.70 -21.63 -34.99
C GLN A 58 -5.65 -20.76 -33.73
N ASN A 59 -4.84 -19.70 -33.77
CA ASN A 59 -4.67 -18.77 -32.67
C ASN A 59 -5.37 -17.43 -32.97
N GLU A 60 -6.59 -17.27 -32.46
CA GLU A 60 -7.40 -16.05 -32.56
C GLU A 60 -7.29 -15.16 -31.30
N THR A 61 -6.21 -15.32 -30.52
CA THR A 61 -5.86 -14.41 -29.41
C THR A 61 -5.00 -13.25 -29.91
N ASP A 62 -4.67 -12.30 -29.02
CA ASP A 62 -3.60 -11.31 -29.24
C ASP A 62 -2.22 -11.77 -28.70
N LEU A 63 -2.11 -13.02 -28.25
CA LEU A 63 -0.93 -13.66 -27.70
C LEU A 63 -0.20 -14.53 -28.72
N VAL A 64 1.12 -14.65 -28.58
CA VAL A 64 1.88 -15.69 -29.26
C VAL A 64 1.76 -16.97 -28.43
N LEU A 65 1.30 -18.06 -29.04
CA LEU A 65 1.31 -19.39 -28.41
C LEU A 65 2.74 -19.94 -28.46
N MET A 66 3.31 -20.23 -27.28
CA MET A 66 4.68 -20.72 -27.13
C MET A 66 4.77 -22.24 -27.22
N GLN A 67 3.85 -22.94 -26.56
CA GLN A 67 3.90 -24.40 -26.42
C GLN A 67 2.51 -25.01 -26.58
N PHE A 68 2.43 -26.20 -27.17
CA PHE A 68 1.18 -26.95 -27.29
C PHE A 68 1.37 -28.43 -26.99
N PHE A 69 0.49 -28.99 -26.16
CA PHE A 69 0.58 -30.35 -25.66
C PHE A 69 -0.75 -31.09 -25.78
N LEU A 70 -0.69 -32.40 -26.03
CA LEU A 70 -1.82 -33.31 -25.92
C LEU A 70 -1.57 -34.35 -24.81
N SER A 71 -2.64 -34.73 -24.14
CA SER A 71 -2.71 -35.79 -23.13
C SER A 71 -3.87 -36.73 -23.47
N PRO A 72 -3.82 -38.03 -23.12
CA PRO A 72 -5.03 -38.84 -23.06
C PRO A 72 -6.05 -38.21 -22.07
N PRO A 73 -7.37 -38.37 -22.27
CA PRO A 73 -8.37 -37.81 -21.37
C PRO A 73 -8.16 -38.27 -19.92
N ASP A 74 -8.36 -37.36 -18.97
CA ASP A 74 -8.16 -37.56 -17.52
C ASP A 74 -6.75 -38.07 -17.12
N SER A 75 -5.75 -37.98 -18.00
CA SER A 75 -4.39 -38.44 -17.75
C SER A 75 -3.43 -37.31 -17.38
N SER A 76 -2.52 -37.58 -16.43
CA SER A 76 -1.35 -36.74 -16.17
C SER A 76 -0.23 -36.92 -17.20
N ALA A 77 -0.27 -37.99 -18.01
CA ALA A 77 0.70 -38.23 -19.07
C ALA A 77 0.54 -37.18 -20.19
N ARG A 78 1.64 -36.55 -20.58
CA ARG A 78 1.69 -35.44 -21.54
C ARG A 78 2.64 -35.77 -22.68
N SER A 79 2.30 -35.34 -23.89
CA SER A 79 3.21 -35.35 -25.03
C SER A 79 4.47 -34.50 -24.75
N PRO A 80 5.54 -34.62 -25.55
CA PRO A 80 6.45 -33.51 -25.77
C PRO A 80 5.70 -32.27 -26.28
N ASP A 81 6.35 -31.10 -26.29
CA ASP A 81 5.81 -29.92 -26.97
C ASP A 81 5.70 -30.20 -28.47
N LEU A 82 4.49 -30.05 -29.02
CA LEU A 82 4.16 -30.35 -30.39
C LEU A 82 4.47 -29.18 -31.36
N LEU A 83 4.86 -28.02 -30.83
CA LEU A 83 5.45 -26.91 -31.61
C LEU A 83 6.98 -26.98 -31.64
N GLY A 84 7.58 -27.54 -30.59
CA GLY A 84 9.03 -27.78 -30.47
C GLY A 84 9.86 -26.49 -30.35
N ALA A 85 10.21 -25.91 -31.50
CA ALA A 85 10.91 -24.62 -31.60
C ALA A 85 10.15 -23.57 -32.43
N GLU A 86 9.00 -23.94 -33.00
CA GLU A 86 8.08 -23.01 -33.65
C GLU A 86 7.11 -22.37 -32.64
N VAL A 87 6.44 -21.29 -33.05
CA VAL A 87 5.45 -20.57 -32.23
C VAL A 87 4.27 -20.12 -33.09
N VAL A 88 3.04 -20.24 -32.59
CA VAL A 88 1.84 -19.84 -33.34
C VAL A 88 1.49 -18.40 -33.00
N ARG A 89 1.75 -17.48 -33.93
CA ARG A 89 1.54 -16.03 -33.78
C ARG A 89 0.04 -15.66 -33.64
N PRO A 90 -0.30 -14.48 -33.08
CA PRO A 90 -1.65 -13.93 -33.12
C PRO A 90 -2.26 -13.95 -34.53
N ALA A 91 -3.55 -14.25 -34.63
CA ALA A 91 -4.31 -14.37 -35.88
C ALA A 91 -3.63 -15.27 -36.95
N SER A 92 -3.01 -16.37 -36.53
CA SER A 92 -2.33 -17.31 -37.43
C SER A 92 -2.74 -18.77 -37.20
N THR A 93 -2.46 -19.62 -38.19
CA THR A 93 -2.78 -21.05 -38.17
C THR A 93 -1.53 -21.89 -38.42
N HIS A 94 -1.33 -22.94 -37.63
CA HIS A 94 -0.24 -23.91 -37.74
C HIS A 94 -0.83 -25.34 -37.89
N ARG A 95 -0.07 -26.28 -38.47
CA ARG A 95 -0.52 -27.66 -38.70
C ARG A 95 0.40 -28.64 -37.96
N ILE A 96 -0.15 -29.32 -36.96
CA ILE A 96 0.57 -30.30 -36.15
C ILE A 96 0.34 -31.70 -36.73
N ARG A 97 1.41 -32.43 -37.03
CA ARG A 97 1.33 -33.84 -37.43
C ARG A 97 1.32 -34.74 -36.19
N LEU A 98 0.19 -35.38 -35.95
CA LEU A 98 0.01 -36.40 -34.91
C LEU A 98 0.46 -37.79 -35.38
N GLY A 99 0.65 -37.97 -36.69
CA GLY A 99 1.09 -39.24 -37.27
C GLY A 99 0.06 -40.35 -37.07
N ARG A 100 0.52 -41.53 -36.63
CA ARG A 100 -0.29 -42.76 -36.55
C ARG A 100 -0.82 -43.04 -35.14
N VAL A 101 -1.48 -42.06 -34.52
CA VAL A 101 -2.19 -42.26 -33.25
C VAL A 101 -3.52 -43.00 -33.48
N PRO A 102 -3.84 -44.08 -32.72
CA PRO A 102 -5.12 -44.77 -32.82
C PRO A 102 -6.23 -44.08 -32.01
N ALA A 103 -5.86 -43.30 -30.99
CA ALA A 103 -6.80 -42.52 -30.19
C ALA A 103 -7.31 -41.29 -30.97
N CYS A 104 -8.56 -40.91 -30.70
CA CYS A 104 -9.22 -39.74 -31.28
C CYS A 104 -9.50 -38.63 -30.27
N VAL A 105 -9.74 -38.96 -29.00
CA VAL A 105 -10.08 -37.98 -27.95
C VAL A 105 -8.84 -37.67 -27.11
N PHE A 106 -8.58 -36.38 -26.89
CA PHE A 106 -7.43 -35.88 -26.13
C PHE A 106 -7.79 -34.68 -25.23
N ASP A 107 -7.03 -34.48 -24.17
CA ASP A 107 -6.99 -33.22 -23.42
C ASP A 107 -5.83 -32.36 -23.96
N ALA A 108 -6.15 -31.18 -24.47
CA ALA A 108 -5.19 -30.24 -25.05
C ALA A 108 -4.81 -29.13 -24.05
N VAL A 109 -3.55 -28.69 -24.09
CA VAL A 109 -3.05 -27.57 -23.27
C VAL A 109 -2.20 -26.63 -24.12
N ALA A 110 -2.51 -25.34 -24.06
CA ALA A 110 -1.72 -24.23 -24.59
C ALA A 110 -0.99 -23.51 -23.46
N LEU A 111 0.23 -23.04 -23.73
CA LEU A 111 0.91 -22.01 -22.94
C LEU A 111 1.29 -20.83 -23.84
N PHE A 112 0.88 -19.64 -23.46
CA PHE A 112 1.10 -18.40 -24.20
C PHE A 112 2.32 -17.62 -23.70
N ALA A 113 2.72 -16.59 -24.44
CA ALA A 113 3.92 -15.80 -24.17
C ALA A 113 3.93 -15.00 -22.85
N ASP A 114 2.77 -14.84 -22.20
CA ASP A 114 2.63 -14.26 -20.86
C ASP A 114 2.61 -15.31 -19.73
N GLY A 115 2.85 -16.58 -20.06
CA GLY A 115 2.75 -17.70 -19.11
C GLY A 115 1.33 -18.15 -18.81
N SER A 116 0.30 -17.50 -19.39
CA SER A 116 -1.08 -17.96 -19.25
C SER A 116 -1.26 -19.34 -19.92
N LYS A 117 -2.12 -20.15 -19.30
CA LYS A 117 -2.32 -21.56 -19.66
C LYS A 117 -3.79 -21.83 -19.90
N GLU A 118 -4.12 -22.30 -21.10
CA GLU A 118 -5.48 -22.70 -21.46
C GLU A 118 -5.57 -24.23 -21.58
N VAL A 119 -6.68 -24.83 -21.12
CA VAL A 119 -6.91 -26.27 -21.13
C VAL A 119 -8.23 -26.56 -21.83
N ARG A 120 -8.22 -27.44 -22.83
CA ARG A 120 -9.38 -27.88 -23.60
C ARG A 120 -9.51 -29.39 -23.49
N ARG A 121 -10.47 -29.86 -22.68
CA ARG A 121 -10.69 -31.28 -22.43
C ARG A 121 -11.56 -31.94 -23.51
N GLY A 122 -11.37 -33.24 -23.71
CA GLY A 122 -12.26 -34.07 -24.54
C GLY A 122 -12.30 -33.69 -26.03
N LEU A 123 -11.20 -33.14 -26.58
CA LEU A 123 -11.08 -32.80 -27.99
C LEU A 123 -11.03 -34.08 -28.85
N ASP A 124 -12.09 -34.34 -29.61
CA ASP A 124 -12.09 -35.37 -30.66
C ASP A 124 -11.47 -34.82 -31.96
N VAL A 125 -10.19 -35.14 -32.19
CA VAL A 125 -9.44 -34.73 -33.39
C VAL A 125 -9.83 -35.53 -34.65
N CYS A 126 -10.57 -36.64 -34.51
CA CYS A 126 -11.07 -37.43 -35.64
C CYS A 126 -12.39 -36.86 -36.15
N ALA A 127 -13.26 -36.37 -35.26
CA ALA A 127 -14.48 -35.65 -35.62
C ALA A 127 -14.20 -34.20 -36.04
N THR A 128 -13.34 -33.49 -35.31
CA THR A 128 -12.99 -32.08 -35.57
C THR A 128 -11.47 -31.87 -35.54
N PRO A 129 -10.74 -32.03 -36.67
CA PRO A 129 -9.29 -31.82 -36.75
C PRO A 129 -8.87 -30.34 -36.75
N ARG A 130 -9.65 -29.46 -36.09
CA ARG A 130 -9.36 -28.02 -35.94
C ARG A 130 -9.61 -27.58 -34.50
N LEU A 131 -8.59 -27.04 -33.85
CA LEU A 131 -8.69 -26.41 -32.52
C LEU A 131 -8.46 -24.91 -32.66
N VAL A 132 -9.33 -24.11 -32.04
CA VAL A 132 -9.26 -22.64 -32.04
C VAL A 132 -9.06 -22.15 -30.61
N PHE A 133 -8.09 -21.26 -30.42
CA PHE A 133 -7.88 -20.50 -29.18
C PHE A 133 -8.33 -19.05 -29.38
N GLY A 134 -8.96 -18.44 -28.37
CA GLY A 134 -9.61 -17.13 -28.48
C GLY A 134 -11.00 -17.17 -29.15
N ASP A 135 -11.58 -15.99 -29.40
CA ASP A 135 -12.86 -15.81 -30.11
C ASP A 135 -12.59 -15.20 -31.50
N PRO A 136 -12.80 -15.95 -32.61
CA PRO A 136 -12.60 -15.43 -33.97
C PRO A 136 -13.52 -14.23 -34.31
N ALA A 137 -14.63 -14.06 -33.61
CA ALA A 137 -15.55 -12.94 -33.80
C ALA A 137 -15.16 -11.69 -32.99
N LEU A 138 -14.05 -11.69 -32.24
CA LEU A 138 -13.44 -10.47 -31.72
C LEU A 138 -12.76 -9.71 -32.87
N PRO A 139 -13.10 -8.43 -33.12
CA PRO A 139 -12.36 -7.62 -34.07
C PRO A 139 -10.93 -7.37 -33.57
N THR A 140 -10.04 -7.00 -34.50
CA THR A 140 -8.67 -6.58 -34.18
C THR A 140 -8.63 -5.06 -34.08
N LEU A 141 -8.14 -4.56 -32.95
CA LEU A 141 -7.89 -3.15 -32.68
C LEU A 141 -6.40 -2.88 -32.87
N ASP A 142 -6.07 -1.96 -33.78
CA ASP A 142 -4.71 -1.55 -34.12
C ASP A 142 -4.52 -0.04 -33.87
N VAL A 143 -3.63 0.32 -32.95
CA VAL A 143 -3.31 1.72 -32.62
C VAL A 143 -1.80 1.96 -32.67
N ALA A 144 -1.37 3.07 -33.27
CA ALA A 144 0.03 3.46 -33.23
C ALA A 144 0.40 4.05 -31.85
N VAL A 145 1.50 3.59 -31.27
CA VAL A 145 2.06 4.16 -30.03
C VAL A 145 3.38 4.83 -30.37
N ALA A 146 3.47 6.15 -30.18
CA ALA A 146 4.64 6.95 -30.49
C ALA A 146 5.36 7.38 -29.21
N ASN A 147 6.67 7.11 -29.13
CA ASN A 147 7.50 7.66 -28.07
C ASN A 147 8.05 9.02 -28.52
N ARG A 148 7.52 10.10 -27.93
CA ARG A 148 7.97 11.48 -28.17
C ARG A 148 8.88 12.01 -27.04
N SER A 149 9.21 11.15 -26.07
CA SER A 149 10.14 11.48 -24.99
C SER A 149 11.61 11.36 -25.44
N PRO A 150 12.57 11.91 -24.67
CA PRO A 150 14.00 11.72 -24.91
C PRO A 150 14.54 10.37 -24.42
N LEU A 151 13.75 9.53 -23.73
CA LEU A 151 14.16 8.23 -23.20
C LEU A 151 13.55 7.08 -24.00
N ARG A 152 14.12 5.88 -23.89
CA ARG A 152 13.50 4.64 -24.38
C ARG A 152 12.29 4.28 -23.52
N LEU A 153 11.19 3.94 -24.18
CA LEU A 153 10.01 3.33 -23.58
C LEU A 153 10.22 1.80 -23.64
N ARG A 154 10.36 1.16 -22.48
CA ARG A 154 10.71 -0.25 -22.31
C ARG A 154 9.50 -1.17 -22.37
N GLU A 155 8.48 -0.84 -21.60
CA GLU A 155 7.30 -1.66 -21.35
C GLU A 155 6.04 -0.81 -21.54
N LEU A 156 4.99 -1.41 -22.09
CA LEU A 156 3.70 -0.79 -22.35
C LEU A 156 2.58 -1.74 -21.92
N TYR A 157 1.74 -1.29 -20.99
CA TYR A 157 0.59 -2.03 -20.49
C TYR A 157 -0.72 -1.40 -20.96
N ALA A 158 -1.78 -2.22 -21.04
CA ALA A 158 -3.11 -1.80 -21.47
C ALA A 158 -4.19 -2.66 -20.81
N SER A 159 -5.02 -2.03 -19.95
CA SER A 159 -6.16 -2.64 -19.26
C SER A 159 -7.46 -1.92 -19.61
N SER A 160 -8.58 -2.64 -19.73
CA SER A 160 -9.91 -2.08 -20.02
C SER A 160 -10.89 -2.19 -18.84
N ARG A 161 -10.44 -2.68 -17.67
CA ARG A 161 -11.34 -3.10 -16.58
C ARG A 161 -10.85 -2.78 -15.18
N ASP A 162 -9.54 -2.88 -14.95
CA ASP A 162 -8.94 -2.63 -13.64
C ASP A 162 -7.48 -2.13 -13.81
N PRO A 163 -7.14 -0.90 -13.39
CA PRO A 163 -5.77 -0.40 -13.42
C PRO A 163 -4.88 -0.98 -12.29
N ALA A 164 -5.39 -1.85 -11.42
CA ALA A 164 -4.56 -2.68 -10.54
C ALA A 164 -4.05 -3.95 -11.25
N ASP A 165 -4.77 -4.47 -12.25
CA ASP A 165 -4.32 -5.57 -13.12
C ASP A 165 -3.97 -5.06 -14.52
N TRP A 166 -2.70 -4.66 -14.67
CA TRP A 166 -2.12 -4.21 -15.93
C TRP A 166 -1.98 -5.30 -16.99
N GLY A 167 -2.14 -6.57 -16.62
CA GLY A 167 -1.78 -7.71 -17.46
C GLY A 167 -0.31 -7.70 -17.88
N ARG A 168 -0.04 -8.24 -19.07
CA ARG A 168 1.31 -8.32 -19.64
C ARG A 168 1.79 -7.02 -20.27
N ASP A 169 3.11 -6.86 -20.33
CA ASP A 169 3.73 -5.93 -21.27
C ASP A 169 3.42 -6.33 -22.72
N ARG A 170 3.03 -5.33 -23.52
CA ARG A 170 2.65 -5.46 -24.93
C ARG A 170 3.86 -5.34 -25.88
N LEU A 171 5.03 -4.88 -25.41
CA LEU A 171 6.28 -4.83 -26.18
C LEU A 171 7.08 -6.16 -26.10
N GLY A 172 7.08 -6.80 -24.94
CA GLY A 172 7.61 -8.13 -24.61
C GLY A 172 9.13 -8.25 -24.64
N ARG A 173 9.74 -8.00 -25.81
CA ARG A 173 11.19 -7.88 -26.03
C ARG A 173 11.57 -6.72 -26.95
N ALA A 174 10.58 -6.01 -27.50
CA ALA A 174 10.80 -4.76 -28.21
C ALA A 174 11.00 -3.62 -27.20
N VAL A 175 11.58 -2.52 -27.65
CA VAL A 175 11.59 -1.23 -26.95
C VAL A 175 11.30 -0.13 -27.97
N ILE A 176 10.61 0.95 -27.57
CA ILE A 176 10.39 2.09 -28.46
C ILE A 176 11.49 3.13 -28.19
N PRO A 177 12.46 3.35 -29.11
CA PRO A 177 13.46 4.39 -28.93
C PRO A 177 12.83 5.80 -28.98
N PRO A 178 13.55 6.85 -28.53
CA PRO A 178 13.13 8.24 -28.73
C PRO A 178 12.75 8.53 -30.19
N GLY A 179 11.59 9.16 -30.41
CA GLY A 179 11.01 9.39 -31.74
C GLY A 179 10.44 8.13 -32.43
N GLY A 180 10.57 6.96 -31.82
CA GLY A 180 10.13 5.67 -32.36
C GLY A 180 8.62 5.45 -32.28
N ARG A 181 8.16 4.40 -32.98
CA ARG A 181 6.75 3.99 -33.04
C ARG A 181 6.60 2.48 -32.91
N PHE A 182 5.51 2.04 -32.30
CA PHE A 182 5.05 0.66 -32.18
C PHE A 182 3.59 0.57 -32.64
N THR A 183 3.11 -0.62 -33.01
CA THR A 183 1.68 -0.87 -33.29
C THR A 183 1.12 -1.77 -32.20
N LEU A 184 0.34 -1.18 -31.30
CA LEU A 184 -0.43 -1.93 -30.31
C LEU A 184 -1.58 -2.64 -31.02
N ARG A 185 -1.49 -3.97 -31.11
CA ARG A 185 -2.53 -4.85 -31.65
C ARG A 185 -3.18 -5.64 -30.52
N MET A 186 -4.51 -5.56 -30.42
CA MET A 186 -5.30 -6.31 -29.44
C MET A 186 -6.55 -6.90 -30.11
N ARG A 187 -7.14 -7.95 -29.51
CA ARG A 187 -8.42 -8.53 -29.98
C ARG A 187 -9.46 -8.37 -28.88
N THR A 188 -10.39 -7.45 -29.10
CA THR A 188 -11.30 -6.96 -28.06
C THR A 188 -12.55 -6.32 -28.68
N ARG A 189 -13.61 -6.14 -27.87
CA ARG A 189 -14.76 -5.28 -28.17
C ARG A 189 -14.79 -4.02 -27.28
N ASP A 190 -13.87 -3.95 -26.31
CA ASP A 190 -13.69 -2.80 -25.43
C ASP A 190 -12.94 -1.69 -26.21
N CYS A 191 -13.30 -0.42 -26.01
CA CYS A 191 -12.67 0.73 -26.67
C CYS A 191 -11.90 1.66 -25.72
N VAL A 192 -12.33 1.74 -24.45
CA VAL A 192 -11.72 2.59 -23.43
C VAL A 192 -10.68 1.76 -22.67
N PHE A 193 -9.45 2.25 -22.60
CA PHE A 193 -8.34 1.61 -21.91
C PHE A 193 -7.59 2.61 -21.04
N ASP A 194 -7.12 2.13 -19.89
CA ASP A 194 -6.01 2.73 -19.17
C ASP A 194 -4.71 2.19 -19.77
N LEU A 195 -3.75 3.07 -20.07
CA LEU A 195 -2.43 2.73 -20.58
C LEU A 195 -1.35 3.17 -19.60
N ARG A 196 -0.33 2.33 -19.43
CA ARG A 196 0.84 2.62 -18.59
C ARG A 196 2.12 2.33 -19.36
N ALA A 197 3.00 3.31 -19.47
CA ALA A 197 4.29 3.20 -20.13
C ALA A 197 5.44 3.33 -19.13
N VAL A 198 6.42 2.44 -19.20
CA VAL A 198 7.61 2.45 -18.32
C VAL A 198 8.84 2.84 -19.13
N TYR A 199 9.60 3.80 -18.62
CA TYR A 199 10.82 4.32 -19.26
C TYR A 199 12.10 3.64 -18.76
N GLU A 200 13.23 3.89 -19.44
CA GLU A 200 14.53 3.31 -19.04
C GLU A 200 15.09 3.80 -17.70
N ASP A 201 14.54 4.89 -17.14
CA ASP A 201 14.78 5.34 -15.75
C ASP A 201 13.75 4.76 -14.74
N ASN A 202 12.94 3.79 -15.16
CA ASN A 202 11.86 3.14 -14.41
C ASN A 202 10.74 4.08 -13.91
N GLN A 203 10.65 5.31 -14.44
CA GLN A 203 9.49 6.15 -14.23
C GLN A 203 8.31 5.68 -15.09
N GLU A 204 7.09 5.84 -14.56
CA GLU A 204 5.86 5.41 -15.23
C GLU A 204 5.03 6.64 -15.69
N GLU A 205 4.54 6.62 -16.93
CA GLU A 205 3.55 7.56 -17.43
C GLU A 205 2.20 6.85 -17.58
N LEU A 206 1.18 7.41 -16.93
CA LEU A 206 -0.18 6.89 -16.92
C LEU A 206 -1.07 7.72 -17.86
N ARG A 207 -1.86 7.05 -18.70
CA ARG A 207 -2.88 7.66 -19.55
C ARG A 207 -4.19 6.91 -19.32
N GLU A 208 -5.02 7.46 -18.45
CA GLU A 208 -6.28 6.84 -18.03
C GLU A 208 -7.40 7.09 -19.07
N ARG A 209 -8.32 6.12 -19.18
CA ARG A 209 -9.61 6.20 -19.89
C ARG A 209 -9.52 6.67 -21.34
N VAL A 210 -8.48 6.25 -22.04
CA VAL A 210 -8.20 6.58 -23.44
C VAL A 210 -9.12 5.79 -24.37
N ASP A 211 -9.87 6.46 -25.24
CA ASP A 211 -10.62 5.79 -26.32
C ASP A 211 -9.68 5.42 -27.48
N LEU A 212 -9.31 4.15 -27.53
CA LEU A 212 -8.46 3.55 -28.57
C LEU A 212 -9.22 3.26 -29.87
N CYS A 213 -10.56 3.23 -29.87
CA CYS A 213 -11.34 3.09 -31.09
C CYS A 213 -11.44 4.42 -31.86
N ALA A 214 -11.44 5.54 -31.14
CA ALA A 214 -11.34 6.89 -31.72
C ALA A 214 -9.89 7.28 -32.07
N ALA A 215 -8.90 6.86 -31.27
CA ALA A 215 -7.50 7.26 -31.45
C ALA A 215 -6.76 6.43 -32.51
N ARG A 216 -6.15 7.11 -33.50
CA ARG A 216 -5.23 6.48 -34.47
C ARG A 216 -3.79 6.37 -33.96
N GLU A 217 -3.40 7.28 -33.08
CA GLU A 217 -2.08 7.38 -32.48
C GLU A 217 -2.20 7.87 -31.04
N ILE A 218 -1.54 7.18 -30.11
CA ILE A 218 -1.26 7.66 -28.75
C ILE A 218 0.21 8.03 -28.66
N ALA A 219 0.51 9.17 -28.02
CA ALA A 219 1.87 9.65 -27.82
C ALA A 219 2.22 9.67 -26.32
N PHE A 220 3.40 9.15 -25.99
CA PHE A 220 3.99 9.20 -24.66
C PHE A 220 5.20 10.14 -24.69
N ASP A 221 5.20 11.15 -23.81
CA ASP A 221 6.10 12.32 -23.88
C ASP A 221 6.60 12.80 -22.50
N ARG A 222 6.27 12.07 -21.44
CA ARG A 222 6.56 12.35 -20.02
C ARG A 222 5.80 13.54 -19.43
N SER A 223 4.78 14.06 -20.12
CA SER A 223 3.90 15.11 -19.56
C SER A 223 2.93 14.59 -18.50
N ALA A 224 2.46 13.34 -18.62
CA ALA A 224 1.53 12.70 -17.68
C ALA A 224 2.22 11.80 -16.63
N ILE A 225 3.52 12.00 -16.38
CA ILE A 225 4.18 11.42 -15.21
C ILE A 225 3.77 12.24 -13.98
N ALA A 226 3.22 11.58 -12.97
CA ALA A 226 2.82 12.21 -11.72
C ALA A 226 4.06 12.73 -10.96
N ARG A 227 4.35 14.03 -11.10
CA ARG A 227 5.40 14.70 -10.33
C ARG A 227 4.88 15.01 -8.93
N PRO A 228 5.60 14.67 -7.84
CA PRO A 228 5.17 15.07 -6.51
C PRO A 228 5.17 16.61 -6.41
N PRO A 229 4.24 17.23 -5.67
CA PRO A 229 4.13 18.68 -5.61
C PRO A 229 5.29 19.26 -4.79
N THR A 230 5.88 20.35 -5.29
CA THR A 230 6.82 21.16 -4.51
C THR A 230 6.06 21.93 -3.43
N ARG A 231 6.45 21.73 -2.17
CA ARG A 231 5.93 22.40 -0.99
C ARG A 231 6.95 23.44 -0.53
N ARG A 232 6.47 24.60 -0.06
CA ARG A 232 7.28 25.68 0.52
C ARG A 232 6.82 25.99 1.93
N ILE A 233 7.76 26.18 2.84
CA ILE A 233 7.50 26.68 4.19
C ILE A 233 8.42 27.86 4.51
N VAL A 234 7.94 28.75 5.37
CA VAL A 234 8.76 29.84 5.92
C VAL A 234 9.39 29.38 7.22
N LEU A 235 10.72 29.39 7.31
CA LEU A 235 11.45 29.21 8.56
C LEU A 235 11.80 30.59 9.13
N ALA A 236 11.38 30.84 10.35
CA ALA A 236 11.67 32.07 11.09
C ALA A 236 12.62 31.75 12.23
N ASN A 237 13.83 32.31 12.21
CA ASN A 237 14.82 32.05 13.24
C ASN A 237 14.65 33.01 14.43
N ARG A 238 13.93 32.56 15.45
CA ARG A 238 13.81 33.21 16.77
C ARG A 238 14.57 32.41 17.83
N HIS A 239 15.63 31.71 17.40
CA HIS A 239 16.57 31.02 18.26
C HIS A 239 17.76 31.94 18.55
N LEU A 240 18.44 31.73 19.68
CA LEU A 240 19.57 32.55 20.14
C LEU A 240 20.87 32.31 19.34
N ALA A 241 20.80 31.66 18.17
CA ALA A 241 21.94 31.29 17.36
C ALA A 241 21.62 31.31 15.86
N THR A 242 22.60 31.73 15.05
CA THR A 242 22.53 31.69 13.59
C THR A 242 22.46 30.25 13.07
N VAL A 243 21.46 29.94 12.25
CA VAL A 243 21.35 28.65 11.56
C VAL A 243 22.25 28.69 10.32
N ARG A 244 23.11 27.69 10.19
CA ARG A 244 24.11 27.56 9.12
C ARG A 244 23.65 26.65 8.00
N GLN A 245 22.85 25.63 8.32
CA GLN A 245 22.33 24.66 7.36
C GLN A 245 20.87 24.32 7.69
N VAL A 246 20.07 24.09 6.66
CA VAL A 246 18.68 23.61 6.79
C VAL A 246 18.49 22.39 5.90
N PHE A 247 17.99 21.31 6.45
CA PHE A 247 17.59 20.11 5.73
C PHE A 247 16.08 19.90 5.90
N LEU A 248 15.38 19.76 4.78
CA LEU A 248 13.95 19.49 4.74
C LEU A 248 13.70 18.39 3.71
N SER A 249 13.29 17.21 4.18
CA SER A 249 12.95 16.03 3.39
C SER A 249 11.51 15.59 3.67
N ALA A 250 10.90 14.80 2.81
CA ALA A 250 9.64 14.14 3.14
C ALA A 250 9.88 13.06 4.20
N SER A 251 8.97 12.84 5.14
CA SER A 251 9.15 11.83 6.23
C SER A 251 9.20 10.37 5.75
N THR A 252 9.05 10.14 4.44
CA THR A 252 9.26 8.85 3.76
C THR A 252 10.69 8.68 3.20
N GLU A 253 11.51 9.72 3.21
CA GLU A 253 12.89 9.69 2.71
C GLU A 253 13.85 9.32 3.85
N ALA A 254 14.78 8.39 3.59
CA ALA A 254 15.77 7.96 4.59
C ALA A 254 16.92 8.97 4.74
N ASP A 255 17.18 9.76 3.70
CA ASP A 255 18.23 10.79 3.65
C ASP A 255 17.65 12.19 3.81
N TRP A 256 18.40 13.07 4.46
CA TRP A 256 18.05 14.48 4.70
C TRP A 256 18.04 15.37 3.44
N GLY A 257 18.53 14.85 2.32
CA GLY A 257 18.72 15.62 1.08
C GLY A 257 19.82 16.70 1.18
N PRO A 258 19.86 17.64 0.21
CA PRO A 258 20.81 18.74 0.22
C PRO A 258 20.38 19.87 1.17
N ASP A 259 21.36 20.66 1.60
CA ASP A 259 21.15 21.89 2.36
C ASP A 259 20.33 22.91 1.54
N ARG A 260 19.27 23.43 2.15
CA ARG A 260 18.33 24.39 1.56
C ARG A 260 18.82 25.84 1.66
N LEU A 261 19.83 26.15 2.48
CA LEU A 261 20.49 27.47 2.52
C LEU A 261 21.66 27.58 1.52
N GLY A 262 22.27 26.45 1.17
CA GLY A 262 23.37 26.36 0.20
C GLY A 262 24.66 27.02 0.71
N SER A 263 24.83 28.32 0.44
CA SER A 263 25.94 29.15 0.95
C SER A 263 25.47 30.35 1.78
N ALA A 264 24.16 30.50 2.00
CA ALA A 264 23.61 31.48 2.92
C ALA A 264 23.66 30.97 4.37
N MET A 265 23.49 31.87 5.32
CA MET A 265 23.22 31.56 6.72
C MET A 265 21.97 32.35 7.12
N LEU A 266 21.14 31.78 8.01
CA LEU A 266 19.93 32.40 8.50
C LEU A 266 20.21 33.02 9.87
N ALA A 267 20.32 34.35 9.91
CA ALA A 267 20.62 35.12 11.11
C ALA A 267 19.52 35.02 12.17
N VAL A 268 19.80 35.53 13.39
CA VAL A 268 18.78 35.70 14.43
C VAL A 268 17.80 36.79 13.98
N ASP A 269 16.50 36.57 14.25
CA ASP A 269 15.35 37.36 13.81
C ASP A 269 15.10 37.43 12.30
N GLU A 270 15.83 36.64 11.50
CA GLU A 270 15.63 36.51 10.06
C GLU A 270 14.63 35.40 9.68
N ASP A 271 13.92 35.59 8.57
CA ASP A 271 12.98 34.64 7.98
C ASP A 271 13.48 34.22 6.58
N THR A 272 13.39 32.92 6.24
CA THR A 272 13.67 32.39 4.89
C THR A 272 12.58 31.45 4.42
N THR A 273 12.48 31.22 3.09
CA THR A 273 11.58 30.21 2.51
C THR A 273 12.40 29.04 1.97
N VAL A 274 12.08 27.83 2.43
CA VAL A 274 12.71 26.59 1.95
C VAL A 274 11.67 25.68 1.31
N GLU A 275 12.12 24.78 0.44
CA GLU A 275 11.23 23.86 -0.29
C GLU A 275 11.66 22.39 -0.26
N THR A 276 10.66 21.54 -0.39
CA THR A 276 10.77 20.08 -0.53
C THR A 276 9.73 19.58 -1.52
N THR A 277 9.81 18.32 -1.93
CA THR A 277 8.98 17.74 -3.00
C THR A 277 8.34 16.46 -2.49
N GLY A 278 7.00 16.40 -2.38
CA GLY A 278 6.33 15.22 -1.81
C GLY A 278 4.99 15.48 -1.13
N GLY A 279 4.74 14.69 -0.08
CA GLY A 279 3.53 14.77 0.73
C GLY A 279 3.47 15.98 1.67
N CYS A 280 2.52 15.94 2.61
CA CYS A 280 2.39 16.95 3.66
C CYS A 280 3.26 16.68 4.89
N GLN A 281 3.72 15.45 5.09
CA GLN A 281 4.56 15.05 6.22
C GLN A 281 6.04 15.19 5.85
N ALA A 282 6.75 16.05 6.57
CA ALA A 282 8.17 16.35 6.35
C ALA A 282 8.99 16.29 7.65
N ASP A 283 10.26 15.93 7.50
CA ASP A 283 11.24 15.97 8.57
C ASP A 283 12.14 17.20 8.35
N LEU A 284 12.32 18.01 9.40
CA LEU A 284 13.12 19.23 9.41
C LEU A 284 14.31 19.07 10.36
N ARG A 285 15.51 19.31 9.85
CA ARG A 285 16.75 19.33 10.65
C ARG A 285 17.52 20.61 10.37
N ILE A 286 17.96 21.27 11.44
CA ILE A 286 18.78 22.48 11.39
C ILE A 286 20.16 22.19 11.96
N VAL A 287 21.18 22.90 11.44
CA VAL A 287 22.54 22.91 12.01
C VAL A 287 22.96 24.34 12.24
N PHE A 288 23.38 24.66 13.46
CA PHE A 288 23.80 26.00 13.85
C PHE A 288 25.26 26.30 13.43
N ALA A 289 25.66 27.56 13.61
CA ALA A 289 27.01 28.04 13.27
C ALA A 289 28.13 27.31 14.05
N ASP A 290 27.87 26.89 15.29
CA ASP A 290 28.79 26.12 16.15
C ASP A 290 28.88 24.64 15.80
N GLY A 291 27.92 24.09 15.04
CA GLY A 291 27.81 22.67 14.72
C GLY A 291 26.85 21.86 15.58
N ALA A 292 26.18 22.48 16.56
CA ALA A 292 25.01 21.89 17.20
C ALA A 292 23.90 21.69 16.15
N ALA A 293 23.04 20.69 16.35
CA ALA A 293 21.98 20.35 15.42
C ALA A 293 20.72 19.86 16.16
N GLU A 294 19.56 20.28 15.65
CA GLU A 294 18.25 19.92 16.17
C GLU A 294 17.39 19.38 15.03
N GLU A 295 16.53 18.41 15.31
CA GLU A 295 15.60 17.85 14.33
C GLU A 295 14.21 17.61 14.92
N ARG A 296 13.18 17.79 14.08
CA ARG A 296 11.80 17.44 14.36
C ARG A 296 11.22 16.73 13.15
N ARG A 297 10.56 15.61 13.40
CA ARG A 297 10.05 14.67 12.39
C ARG A 297 8.53 14.73 12.31
N ALA A 298 7.96 14.26 11.21
CA ALA A 298 6.52 14.21 10.96
C ALA A 298 5.81 15.56 11.23
N ILE A 299 6.38 16.65 10.71
CA ILE A 299 5.73 17.96 10.68
C ILE A 299 4.73 17.95 9.53
N ASP A 300 3.46 18.27 9.79
CA ASP A 300 2.54 18.56 8.68
C ASP A 300 2.80 19.97 8.15
N ILE A 301 3.49 20.06 7.02
CA ILE A 301 3.83 21.29 6.32
C ILE A 301 2.74 21.77 5.34
N CYS A 302 1.60 21.07 5.26
CA CYS A 302 0.40 21.57 4.58
C CYS A 302 -0.48 22.37 5.53
N GLU A 303 -0.59 21.95 6.80
CA GLU A 303 -1.21 22.74 7.86
C GLU A 303 -0.23 23.81 8.38
N THR A 304 1.00 23.42 8.72
CA THR A 304 2.00 24.29 9.35
C THR A 304 2.99 24.86 8.33
N THR A 305 2.51 25.81 7.53
CA THR A 305 3.31 26.46 6.45
C THR A 305 4.39 27.45 6.94
N ARG A 306 4.43 27.73 8.24
CA ARG A 306 5.47 28.53 8.92
C ARG A 306 6.00 27.75 10.12
N VAL A 307 7.32 27.75 10.32
CA VAL A 307 7.98 27.15 11.48
C VAL A 307 8.90 28.18 12.13
N VAL A 308 8.60 28.53 13.37
CA VAL A 308 9.37 29.42 14.24
C VAL A 308 10.38 28.58 15.02
N LEU A 309 11.63 28.62 14.57
CA LEU A 309 12.75 28.02 15.27
C LEU A 309 13.01 28.86 16.53
N ARG A 310 12.70 28.30 17.70
CA ARG A 310 12.86 28.93 19.03
C ARG A 310 13.40 27.88 20.01
N PRO A 311 13.97 28.24 21.17
CA PRO A 311 14.40 27.26 22.15
C PRO A 311 13.27 26.28 22.48
N GLY A 312 13.51 24.97 22.31
CA GLY A 312 12.50 23.92 22.51
C GLY A 312 11.53 23.67 21.33
N TRP A 313 11.70 24.28 20.16
CA TRP A 313 10.80 24.09 19.00
C TRP A 313 10.63 22.62 18.58
N VAL A 314 11.62 21.76 18.86
CA VAL A 314 11.57 20.32 18.61
C VAL A 314 10.42 19.60 19.34
N VAL A 315 9.99 20.11 20.49
CA VAL A 315 8.91 19.54 21.33
C VAL A 315 7.67 20.44 21.49
N ALA A 316 7.73 21.70 21.03
CA ALA A 316 6.64 22.68 21.12
C ALA A 316 5.29 22.16 20.56
N ALA A 317 4.17 22.55 21.18
CA ALA A 317 2.84 22.11 20.73
C ALA A 317 2.42 22.78 19.41
N ARG A 318 2.84 24.02 19.18
CA ARG A 318 2.65 24.78 17.94
C ARG A 318 3.96 25.30 17.38
N LEU A 319 4.15 25.21 16.06
CA LEU A 319 5.35 25.69 15.36
C LEU A 319 5.15 27.04 14.64
N ASP A 320 3.92 27.46 14.40
CA ASP A 320 3.54 28.55 13.50
C ASP A 320 3.77 29.97 14.05
N GLY A 321 3.63 30.11 15.37
CA GLY A 321 3.83 31.35 16.11
C GLY A 321 4.39 31.10 17.50
N GLU A 322 4.31 32.13 18.34
CA GLU A 322 4.70 32.02 19.74
C GLU A 322 3.75 31.09 20.51
N GLU A 323 4.34 30.34 21.44
CA GLU A 323 3.60 29.72 22.54
C GLU A 323 3.33 30.85 23.54
N PRO A 324 2.08 31.12 23.95
CA PRO A 324 1.83 31.97 25.09
C PRO A 324 2.67 31.47 26.25
N LEU A 325 3.39 32.39 26.90
CA LEU A 325 3.85 32.15 28.26
C LEU A 325 2.61 31.68 29.04
N ALA A 326 2.68 30.48 29.61
CA ALA A 326 1.61 30.02 30.50
C ALA A 326 1.44 31.10 31.57
N PRO A 327 0.22 31.59 31.82
CA PRO A 327 0.02 32.61 32.83
C PRO A 327 0.60 32.09 34.15
N GLU A 328 1.43 32.93 34.79
CA GLU A 328 1.92 32.63 36.13
C GLU A 328 0.69 32.37 37.02
N PRO A 329 0.72 31.33 37.88
CA PRO A 329 -0.45 30.95 38.66
C PRO A 329 -0.85 32.13 39.55
N GLU A 330 -2.04 32.72 39.29
CA GLU A 330 -2.52 33.87 40.05
C GLU A 330 -2.56 33.54 41.54
N PRO A 331 -2.11 34.45 42.44
CA PRO A 331 -2.08 34.19 43.87
C PRO A 331 -3.50 34.10 44.43
N SER A 332 -4.03 32.88 44.52
CA SER A 332 -5.37 32.59 45.01
C SER A 332 -5.41 32.54 46.54
N GLY A 333 -5.14 33.68 47.18
CA GLY A 333 -5.22 33.88 48.63
C GLY A 333 -5.29 35.38 48.96
N PRO A 334 -5.75 35.75 50.17
CA PRO A 334 -5.59 37.11 50.67
C PRO A 334 -4.10 37.41 50.92
N ASP A 335 -3.70 38.67 50.77
CA ASP A 335 -2.33 39.10 51.11
C ASP A 335 -2.05 38.82 52.61
N PRO A 336 -0.94 38.14 52.95
CA PRO A 336 -0.64 37.78 54.33
C PRO A 336 -0.34 39.02 55.18
N LEU A 337 -0.83 39.03 56.41
CA LEU A 337 -0.52 40.08 57.38
C LEU A 337 1.00 40.16 57.63
N ARG A 338 1.54 41.37 57.61
CA ARG A 338 2.98 41.62 57.79
C ARG A 338 3.22 42.07 59.24
N LEU A 339 3.83 41.23 60.07
CA LEU A 339 4.15 41.57 61.46
C LEU A 339 5.57 42.08 61.57
N ARG A 340 5.74 43.33 62.01
CA ARG A 340 7.03 43.97 62.23
C ARG A 340 7.36 44.06 63.72
N ASN A 341 8.58 43.65 64.08
CA ASN A 341 9.11 43.81 65.43
C ASN A 341 9.64 45.25 65.62
N ALA A 342 8.84 46.13 66.22
CA ALA A 342 9.25 47.48 66.61
C ALA A 342 9.74 47.57 68.07
N GLY A 343 9.74 46.45 68.80
CA GLY A 343 10.11 46.37 70.21
C GLY A 343 11.62 46.39 70.47
N PRO A 344 12.04 46.54 71.75
CA PRO A 344 13.43 46.71 72.12
C PRO A 344 14.25 45.40 72.15
N LEU A 345 13.65 44.25 71.81
CA LEU A 345 14.26 42.93 71.84
C LEU A 345 13.78 42.06 70.65
N PRO A 346 14.53 41.01 70.26
CA PRO A 346 14.03 40.01 69.33
C PRO A 346 12.81 39.28 69.90
N ILE A 347 11.85 38.97 69.02
CA ILE A 347 10.71 38.10 69.31
C ILE A 347 11.13 36.66 68.99
N VAL A 348 10.86 35.73 69.91
CA VAL A 348 11.30 34.33 69.85
C VAL A 348 10.16 33.32 69.69
N GLU A 349 8.92 33.71 69.97
CA GLU A 349 7.70 32.92 69.71
C GLU A 349 6.60 33.88 69.21
N ILE A 350 5.80 33.47 68.23
CA ILE A 350 4.61 34.17 67.74
C ILE A 350 3.47 33.17 67.65
N TYR A 351 2.43 33.33 68.48
CA TYR A 351 1.24 32.49 68.47
C TYR A 351 0.05 33.22 67.85
N THR A 352 -0.78 32.50 67.10
CA THR A 352 -2.09 32.97 66.64
C THR A 352 -3.18 32.02 67.14
N GLY A 353 -4.27 32.53 67.71
CA GLY A 353 -5.41 31.72 68.17
C GLY A 353 -6.75 32.40 67.94
N PRO A 354 -7.88 31.66 67.98
CA PRO A 354 -9.21 32.27 67.86
C PRO A 354 -9.45 33.27 69.02
N PRO A 355 -10.13 34.42 68.79
CA PRO A 355 -10.25 35.47 69.79
C PRO A 355 -10.86 35.02 71.12
N GLY A 356 -10.17 35.29 72.23
CA GLY A 356 -10.52 34.81 73.58
C GLY A 356 -10.34 33.31 73.81
N GLY A 357 -9.77 32.57 72.85
CA GLY A 357 -9.50 31.13 72.92
C GLY A 357 -8.08 30.78 73.37
N PRO A 358 -7.66 29.50 73.24
CA PRO A 358 -6.28 29.10 73.46
C PRO A 358 -5.35 29.65 72.38
N ARG A 359 -4.07 29.85 72.71
CA ARG A 359 -3.01 30.06 71.72
C ARG A 359 -2.91 28.83 70.82
N GLY A 360 -2.70 29.04 69.51
CA GLY A 360 -2.33 27.98 68.57
C GLY A 360 -0.85 27.59 68.70
N GLU A 361 -0.33 26.96 67.65
CA GLU A 361 1.09 26.63 67.53
C GLU A 361 1.94 27.89 67.30
N ASP A 362 3.24 27.78 67.57
CA ASP A 362 4.19 28.87 67.28
C ASP A 362 4.45 28.97 65.77
N ARG A 363 4.50 30.21 65.27
CA ARG A 363 4.72 30.56 63.87
C ARG A 363 6.19 30.89 63.56
N LEU A 364 7.08 30.99 64.56
CA LEU A 364 8.53 31.12 64.37
C LEU A 364 9.28 29.77 64.44
N GLY A 365 8.91 28.88 65.36
CA GLY A 365 9.51 27.54 65.49
C GLY A 365 10.89 27.58 66.14
N GLU A 366 11.95 27.41 65.34
CA GLU A 366 13.35 27.58 65.81
C GLU A 366 13.94 28.95 65.42
N ASP A 367 13.24 29.74 64.61
CA ASP A 367 13.68 31.07 64.17
C ASP A 367 13.46 32.15 65.24
N THR A 368 13.96 33.36 64.98
CA THR A 368 13.83 34.51 65.90
C THR A 368 13.75 35.79 65.08
N LEU A 369 12.67 36.56 65.26
CA LEU A 369 12.41 37.79 64.51
C LEU A 369 13.22 38.98 65.10
N PRO A 370 14.24 39.49 64.40
CA PRO A 370 15.11 40.55 64.93
C PRO A 370 14.39 41.90 65.06
N ILE A 371 14.97 42.82 65.84
CA ILE A 371 14.46 44.19 65.98
C ILE A 371 14.47 44.88 64.61
N GLY A 372 13.34 45.50 64.26
CA GLY A 372 13.09 46.22 63.01
C GLY A 372 12.70 45.34 61.82
N ALA A 373 12.79 44.01 61.94
CA ALA A 373 12.46 43.06 60.88
C ALA A 373 10.96 42.73 60.83
N THR A 374 10.51 42.21 59.68
CA THR A 374 9.11 41.87 59.39
C THR A 374 9.00 40.42 58.95
N ILE A 375 7.93 39.72 59.35
CA ILE A 375 7.53 38.37 58.92
C ILE A 375 6.10 38.40 58.37
N GLU A 376 5.77 37.48 57.47
CA GLU A 376 4.41 37.29 56.94
C GLU A 376 3.68 36.18 57.71
N ILE A 377 2.47 36.48 58.18
CA ILE A 377 1.65 35.59 59.03
C ILE A 377 0.40 35.19 58.24
N GLU A 378 0.46 34.03 57.61
CA GLU A 378 -0.67 33.41 56.90
C GLU A 378 -1.73 32.87 57.87
N ALA A 379 -3.01 32.99 57.48
CA ALA A 379 -4.15 32.40 58.17
C ALA A 379 -4.23 30.89 57.97
N THR A 380 -4.26 30.11 59.06
CA THR A 380 -4.35 28.64 59.03
C THR A 380 -5.70 28.13 58.48
N ASP A 381 -6.75 28.94 58.53
CA ASP A 381 -8.05 28.70 57.90
C ASP A 381 -8.51 29.99 57.19
N PRO A 382 -8.67 30.00 55.86
CA PRO A 382 -9.09 31.20 55.10
C PRO A 382 -10.54 31.63 55.38
N ALA A 383 -11.32 30.86 56.15
CA ALA A 383 -12.63 31.28 56.65
C ALA A 383 -12.58 31.96 58.05
N ALA A 384 -11.42 31.97 58.71
CA ALA A 384 -11.26 32.40 60.11
C ALA A 384 -10.13 33.43 60.29
N CYS A 385 -10.22 34.55 59.56
CA CYS A 385 -9.17 35.56 59.48
C CYS A 385 -8.89 36.34 60.80
N ALA A 386 -9.89 36.50 61.67
CA ALA A 386 -9.74 37.26 62.91
C ALA A 386 -9.12 36.39 64.03
N VAL A 387 -7.98 36.81 64.57
CA VAL A 387 -7.21 36.08 65.60
C VAL A 387 -6.77 36.99 66.75
N ASP A 388 -6.55 36.40 67.93
CA ASP A 388 -5.68 37.02 68.93
C ASP A 388 -4.23 36.57 68.65
N LEU A 389 -3.35 37.53 68.40
CA LEU A 389 -1.93 37.31 68.18
C LEU A 389 -1.14 37.55 69.47
N VAL A 390 -0.18 36.68 69.78
CA VAL A 390 0.71 36.85 70.95
C VAL A 390 2.16 36.67 70.54
N ALA A 391 2.95 37.73 70.65
CA ALA A 391 4.39 37.69 70.48
C ALA A 391 5.09 37.57 71.84
N VAL A 392 6.14 36.74 71.93
CA VAL A 392 6.98 36.60 73.14
C VAL A 392 8.39 37.09 72.83
N PHE A 393 8.84 38.09 73.58
CA PHE A 393 10.19 38.62 73.52
C PHE A 393 11.19 37.70 74.21
N ARG A 394 12.47 37.80 73.81
CA ARG A 394 13.58 36.99 74.35
C ARG A 394 13.79 37.07 75.87
N ASP A 395 13.20 38.04 76.57
CA ASP A 395 13.21 38.15 78.03
C ASP A 395 12.00 37.49 78.73
N GLY A 396 11.13 36.82 77.98
CA GLY A 396 9.94 36.14 78.47
C GLY A 396 8.70 37.05 78.62
N ARG A 397 8.78 38.34 78.27
CA ARG A 397 7.59 39.19 78.20
C ARG A 397 6.77 38.86 76.96
N ALA A 398 5.48 38.64 77.15
CA ALA A 398 4.52 38.45 76.07
C ALA A 398 3.65 39.69 75.86
N VAL A 399 3.40 40.05 74.59
CA VAL A 399 2.46 41.09 74.18
C VAL A 399 1.35 40.45 73.35
N THR A 400 0.10 40.67 73.76
CA THR A 400 -1.09 40.20 73.06
C THR A 400 -1.72 41.35 72.28
N GLN A 401 -1.88 41.18 70.97
CA GLN A 401 -2.68 42.04 70.11
C GLN A 401 -3.98 41.29 69.77
N PRO A 402 -5.13 41.65 70.38
CA PRO A 402 -6.38 40.95 70.15
C PRO A 402 -7.09 41.40 68.87
N GLY A 403 -7.81 40.49 68.21
CA GLY A 403 -8.65 40.79 67.05
C GLY A 403 -7.91 41.30 65.80
N VAL A 404 -6.71 40.79 65.53
CA VAL A 404 -5.95 41.03 64.29
C VAL A 404 -6.62 40.30 63.13
N ASP A 405 -6.79 40.95 61.98
CA ASP A 405 -7.31 40.32 60.76
C ASP A 405 -6.15 39.88 59.85
N LEU A 406 -5.95 38.57 59.72
CA LEU A 406 -4.85 37.98 58.93
C LEU A 406 -5.05 38.09 57.41
N CYS A 407 -6.23 38.50 56.92
CA CYS A 407 -6.62 38.44 55.52
C CYS A 407 -6.67 39.81 54.81
N VAL A 408 -6.15 40.87 55.46
CA VAL A 408 -6.24 42.27 54.99
C VAL A 408 -4.88 42.82 54.51
N GLY A 409 -3.79 42.06 54.61
CA GLY A 409 -2.46 42.45 54.11
C GLY A 409 -1.80 43.64 54.81
N GLU A 410 -2.33 44.09 55.97
CA GLU A 410 -1.81 45.24 56.71
C GLU A 410 -0.46 44.93 57.38
N GLU A 411 0.42 45.94 57.51
CA GLU A 411 1.63 45.82 58.35
C GLU A 411 1.33 46.30 59.77
N ILE A 412 1.45 45.41 60.76
CA ILE A 412 1.29 45.75 62.19
C ILE A 412 2.64 45.74 62.92
N GLU A 413 2.80 46.66 63.88
CA GLU A 413 3.99 46.74 64.74
C GLU A 413 3.71 46.18 66.15
N ILE A 414 4.63 45.37 66.67
CA ILE A 414 4.67 44.92 68.08
C ILE A 414 5.84 45.60 68.80
N GLN A 415 5.61 46.11 70.03
CA GLN A 415 6.55 46.93 70.81
C GLN A 415 6.81 46.38 72.23
#